data_AF-A0A353Z3S9-F1
#
_entry.id   AF-A0A353Z3S9-F1
#
_cell.length_a   1.000
_cell.length_b   1.000
_cell.length_c   1.000
_cell.angle_alpha   90.00
_cell.angle_beta   90.00
_cell.angle_gamma   90.00
#
_symmetry.space_group_name_H-M   'P 1'
#
loop_
_entity.id
_entity.type
_entity.pdbx_description
1 polymer ?
#
loop_
_entity_poly.entity_id
_entity_poly.type
_entity_poly.pdbx_seq_one_letter_code
_entity_poly.pdbx_strand_id
1 'polypeptide(L)'
;MQEHFNENYVESDIYPRAKFSGQILQFNEIDLTAAGTYNVKVAGELSMHGVTRQIETTAEIMVDDGKILAQSTFTVNPEDYNIKIPAAVRKNIAESIEVNVRVELVPFSN
;
A
#
# COMPACT_ATOMS: atom_id res chain seq x y z
N MET A 1 0.30 -17.10 15.25
CA MET A 1 -0.48 -16.92 13.99
C MET A 1 0.25 -16.05 12.97
N GLN A 2 0.90 -14.94 13.36
CA GLN A 2 1.69 -14.11 12.43
C GLN A 2 2.96 -14.82 11.90
N GLU A 3 3.70 -15.55 12.75
CA GLU A 3 4.90 -16.30 12.34
C GLU A 3 4.63 -17.31 11.21
N HIS A 4 3.59 -18.14 11.35
CA HIS A 4 3.27 -19.14 10.33
C HIS A 4 2.86 -18.54 8.98
N PHE A 5 2.21 -17.37 8.96
CA PHE A 5 1.84 -16.70 7.70
C PHE A 5 3.08 -16.14 6.98
N ASN A 6 3.99 -15.52 7.73
CA ASN A 6 5.20 -14.92 7.17
C ASN A 6 6.21 -15.97 6.67
N GLU A 7 6.40 -17.05 7.43
CA GLU A 7 7.34 -18.12 7.06
C GLU A 7 6.79 -19.06 5.99
N ASN A 8 5.51 -19.47 6.08
CA ASN A 8 5.00 -20.55 5.22
C ASN A 8 4.33 -20.06 3.93
N TYR A 9 4.04 -18.75 3.79
CA TYR A 9 3.24 -18.24 2.67
C TYR A 9 3.90 -17.07 1.96
N VAL A 10 4.36 -16.09 2.71
CA VAL A 10 5.03 -14.90 2.13
C VAL A 10 6.51 -15.19 1.81
N GLU A 11 7.04 -16.32 2.31
CA GLU A 11 8.47 -16.68 2.22
C GLU A 11 9.33 -15.47 2.56
N SER A 12 9.06 -14.82 3.71
CA SER A 12 9.71 -13.56 4.06
C SER A 12 11.24 -13.66 4.17
N ASP A 13 11.81 -14.86 4.31
CA ASP A 13 13.25 -15.12 4.17
C ASP A 13 13.78 -14.88 2.75
N ILE A 14 12.96 -15.13 1.73
CA ILE A 14 13.29 -14.96 0.30
C ILE A 14 12.79 -13.61 -0.21
N TYR A 15 11.59 -13.19 0.21
CA TYR A 15 10.95 -11.92 -0.16
C TYR A 15 10.63 -11.08 1.08
N PRO A 16 11.66 -10.51 1.75
CA PRO A 16 11.49 -9.80 3.01
C PRO A 16 10.71 -8.48 2.88
N ARG A 17 10.50 -8.00 1.65
CA ARG A 17 9.93 -6.69 1.37
C ARG A 17 9.02 -6.72 0.15
N ALA A 18 7.85 -6.09 0.29
CA ALA A 18 7.08 -5.59 -0.84
C ALA A 18 7.52 -4.15 -1.15
N LYS A 19 7.48 -3.76 -2.41
CA LYS A 19 7.82 -2.40 -2.86
C LYS A 19 6.68 -1.86 -3.72
N PHE A 20 6.17 -0.70 -3.34
CA PHE A 20 5.29 0.09 -4.20
C PHE A 20 6.09 1.25 -4.79
N SER A 21 5.99 1.45 -6.10
CA SER A 21 6.59 2.58 -6.82
C SER A 21 5.53 3.21 -7.71
N GLY A 22 5.06 4.39 -7.35
CA GLY A 22 3.98 5.05 -8.07
C GLY A 22 4.09 6.56 -8.08
N GLN A 23 3.17 7.18 -8.81
CA GLN A 23 3.03 8.61 -8.93
C GLN A 23 1.59 9.03 -8.68
N ILE A 24 1.42 10.20 -8.08
CA ILE A 24 0.12 10.84 -7.92
C ILE A 24 -0.22 11.50 -9.26
N LEU A 25 -1.30 11.05 -9.91
CA LEU A 25 -1.65 11.52 -11.25
C LEU A 25 -2.10 12.99 -11.26
N GLN A 26 -2.77 13.43 -10.21
CA GLN A 26 -3.28 14.80 -10.05
C GLN A 26 -2.43 15.64 -9.09
N PHE A 27 -1.11 15.42 -9.03
CA PHE A 27 -0.27 16.12 -8.06
C PHE A 27 -0.33 17.66 -8.21
N ASN A 28 -0.43 18.16 -9.44
CA ASN A 28 -0.49 19.59 -9.73
C ASN A 28 -1.80 20.26 -9.29
N GLU A 29 -2.84 19.48 -8.96
CA GLU A 29 -4.13 19.98 -8.46
C GLU A 29 -4.16 20.08 -6.93
N ILE A 30 -3.11 19.61 -6.26
CA ILE A 30 -2.98 19.66 -4.81
C ILE A 30 -2.24 20.95 -4.43
N ASP A 31 -2.91 21.79 -3.66
CA ASP A 31 -2.25 22.92 -3.00
C ASP A 31 -1.71 22.47 -1.64
N LEU A 32 -0.40 22.21 -1.57
CA LEU A 32 0.28 21.80 -0.33
C LEU A 32 0.48 22.96 0.66
N THR A 33 0.09 24.19 0.31
CA THR A 33 0.19 25.38 1.16
C THR A 33 -1.15 25.75 1.79
N ALA A 34 -2.25 25.28 1.22
CA ALA A 34 -3.59 25.49 1.74
C ALA A 34 -4.03 24.28 2.58
N ALA A 35 -4.57 24.54 3.77
CA ALA A 35 -5.17 23.49 4.56
C ALA A 35 -6.40 22.92 3.83
N GLY A 36 -6.47 21.60 3.73
CA GLY A 36 -7.52 20.94 2.96
C GLY A 36 -7.31 19.44 2.76
N THR A 37 -8.35 18.79 2.24
CA THR A 37 -8.35 17.35 1.92
C THR A 37 -8.49 17.18 0.41
N TYR A 38 -7.53 16.50 -0.19
CA TYR A 38 -7.43 16.28 -1.63
C TYR A 38 -7.53 14.79 -1.93
N ASN A 39 -8.56 14.39 -2.67
CA ASN A 39 -8.69 13.04 -3.17
C ASN A 39 -7.99 12.93 -4.52
N VAL A 40 -6.98 12.06 -4.61
CA VAL A 40 -6.15 11.90 -5.80
C VAL A 40 -6.07 10.45 -6.23
N LYS A 41 -5.78 10.24 -7.52
CA LYS A 41 -5.44 8.92 -8.02
C LYS A 41 -3.94 8.71 -7.96
N VAL A 42 -3.55 7.52 -7.55
CA VAL A 42 -2.17 7.05 -7.52
C VAL A 42 -2.07 5.85 -8.44
N ALA A 43 -1.21 5.94 -9.43
CA ALA A 43 -0.89 4.83 -10.32
C ALA A 43 0.56 4.41 -10.09
N GLY A 44 0.81 3.12 -9.99
CA GLY A 44 2.15 2.61 -9.72
C GLY A 44 2.26 1.12 -9.89
N GLU A 45 3.45 0.62 -9.60
CA GLU A 45 3.79 -0.79 -9.64
C GLU A 45 3.99 -1.29 -8.21
N LEU A 46 3.21 -2.32 -7.85
CA LEU A 46 3.41 -3.09 -6.63
C LEU A 46 4.20 -4.35 -6.98
N SER A 47 5.40 -4.46 -6.41
CA SER A 47 6.24 -5.64 -6.44
C SER A 47 6.10 -6.38 -5.11
N MET A 48 5.59 -7.61 -5.16
CA MET A 48 5.44 -8.48 -3.99
C MET A 48 5.67 -9.93 -4.42
N HIS A 49 6.40 -10.70 -3.60
CA HIS A 49 6.69 -12.12 -3.85
C HIS A 49 7.25 -12.40 -5.28
N GLY A 50 8.16 -11.53 -5.73
CA GLY A 50 8.80 -11.62 -7.06
C GLY A 50 7.91 -11.24 -8.26
N VAL A 51 6.62 -10.97 -8.04
CA VAL A 51 5.68 -10.52 -9.07
C VAL A 51 5.51 -9.02 -8.98
N THR A 52 5.57 -8.33 -10.13
CA THR A 52 5.29 -6.90 -10.23
C THR A 52 4.01 -6.69 -11.02
N ARG A 53 3.08 -5.90 -10.47
CA ARG A 53 1.82 -5.56 -11.12
C ARG A 53 1.55 -4.07 -11.05
N GLN A 54 0.98 -3.53 -12.12
CA GLN A 54 0.45 -2.18 -12.13
C GLN A 54 -0.86 -2.14 -11.34
N ILE A 55 -0.94 -1.21 -10.41
CA ILE A 55 -2.13 -0.93 -9.61
C ILE A 55 -2.46 0.56 -9.72
N GLU A 56 -3.76 0.86 -9.84
CA GLU A 56 -4.31 2.21 -9.68
C GLU A 56 -5.19 2.20 -8.44
N THR A 57 -4.93 3.13 -7.53
CA THR A 57 -5.70 3.31 -6.29
C THR A 57 -6.03 4.79 -6.09
N THR A 58 -6.93 5.08 -5.18
CA THR A 58 -7.19 6.43 -4.68
C THR A 58 -6.46 6.66 -3.37
N ALA A 59 -5.96 7.87 -3.18
CA ALA A 59 -5.38 8.32 -1.93
C ALA A 59 -6.02 9.65 -1.50
N GLU A 60 -6.14 9.83 -0.20
CA GLU A 60 -6.54 11.06 0.44
C GLU A 60 -5.29 11.76 0.97
N ILE A 61 -5.10 13.03 0.60
CA ILE A 61 -4.00 13.86 1.06
C ILE A 61 -4.60 14.99 1.88
N MET A 62 -4.34 14.99 3.19
CA MET A 62 -4.70 16.05 4.11
C MET A 62 -3.50 16.96 4.33
N VAL A 63 -3.70 18.25 4.14
CA VAL A 63 -2.72 19.30 4.39
C VAL A 63 -3.22 20.10 5.59
N ASP A 64 -2.39 20.24 6.62
CA ASP A 64 -2.70 20.99 7.84
C ASP A 64 -1.41 21.64 8.37
N ASP A 65 -1.33 22.97 8.31
CA ASP A 65 -0.24 23.78 8.90
C ASP A 65 1.17 23.26 8.55
N GLY A 66 1.39 22.95 7.27
CA GLY A 66 2.67 22.43 6.76
C GLY A 66 2.93 20.95 7.03
N LYS A 67 2.01 20.25 7.72
CA LYS A 67 1.99 18.78 7.82
C LYS A 67 1.15 18.21 6.70
N ILE A 68 1.66 17.16 6.07
CA ILE A 68 0.95 16.45 5.00
C ILE A 68 0.73 15.02 5.44
N LEU A 69 -0.52 14.59 5.49
CA LEU A 69 -0.93 13.23 5.80
C LEU A 69 -1.52 12.61 4.53
N ALA A 70 -0.86 11.60 3.98
CA ALA A 70 -1.37 10.81 2.87
C ALA A 70 -1.89 9.46 3.37
N GLN A 71 -3.11 9.10 2.98
CA GLN A 71 -3.75 7.84 3.31
C GLN A 71 -4.27 7.16 2.06
N SER A 72 -4.09 5.85 1.95
CA SER A 72 -4.69 5.06 0.88
C SER A 72 -5.03 3.68 1.41
N THR A 73 -6.19 3.17 0.99
CA THR A 73 -6.63 1.82 1.28
C THR A 73 -6.89 1.12 -0.03
N PHE A 74 -6.24 -0.01 -0.25
CA PHE A 74 -6.47 -0.84 -1.43
C PHE A 74 -6.37 -2.31 -1.09
N THR A 75 -6.98 -3.14 -1.91
CA THR A 75 -7.07 -4.57 -1.67
C THR A 75 -6.19 -5.32 -2.65
N VAL A 76 -5.42 -6.29 -2.15
CA VAL A 76 -4.58 -7.18 -2.96
C VAL A 76 -4.98 -8.63 -2.75
N ASN A 77 -5.03 -9.42 -3.82
CA ASN A 77 -5.23 -10.86 -3.69
C ASN A 77 -3.85 -11.54 -3.64
N PRO A 78 -3.57 -12.40 -2.66
CA PRO A 78 -2.29 -13.11 -2.60
C PRO A 78 -1.99 -13.95 -3.85
N GLU A 79 -3.02 -14.55 -4.44
CA GLU A 79 -2.88 -15.35 -5.66
C GLU A 79 -2.36 -14.54 -6.86
N ASP A 80 -2.66 -13.24 -6.90
CA ASP A 80 -2.16 -12.33 -7.95
C ASP A 80 -0.64 -12.17 -7.94
N TYR A 81 0.00 -12.53 -6.83
CA TYR A 81 1.44 -12.44 -6.59
C TYR A 81 2.08 -13.81 -6.38
N ASN A 82 1.47 -14.90 -6.87
CA ASN A 82 1.96 -16.29 -6.70
C ASN A 82 2.05 -16.79 -5.24
N ILE A 83 1.43 -16.08 -4.29
CA ILE A 83 1.35 -16.54 -2.90
C ILE A 83 0.28 -17.62 -2.81
N LYS A 84 0.70 -18.88 -2.70
CA LYS A 84 -0.21 -20.04 -2.62
C LYS A 84 -0.68 -20.26 -1.19
N ILE A 85 -1.97 -20.07 -0.96
CA ILE A 85 -2.61 -20.37 0.32
C ILE A 85 -3.29 -21.75 0.22
N PRO A 86 -2.86 -22.80 0.96
CA PRO A 86 -3.50 -24.10 0.92
C PRO A 86 -4.97 -24.02 1.35
N ALA A 87 -5.82 -24.77 0.63
CA ALA A 87 -7.27 -24.78 0.84
C ALA A 87 -7.70 -25.11 2.28
N ALA A 88 -6.88 -25.89 3.01
CA ALA A 88 -7.12 -26.27 4.40
C ALA A 88 -7.19 -25.08 5.36
N VAL A 89 -6.46 -23.99 5.07
CA VAL A 89 -6.44 -22.77 5.89
C VAL A 89 -7.14 -21.59 5.23
N ARG A 90 -7.57 -21.74 3.96
CA ARG A 90 -8.24 -20.70 3.17
C ARG A 90 -9.53 -20.19 3.80
N LYS A 91 -10.23 -21.01 4.60
CA LYS A 91 -11.40 -20.55 5.39
C LYS A 91 -11.04 -19.63 6.56
N ASN A 92 -9.78 -19.62 6.98
CA ASN A 92 -9.27 -18.82 8.08
C ASN A 92 -8.49 -17.58 7.60
N ILE A 93 -8.29 -17.41 6.29
CA ILE A 93 -7.54 -16.30 5.70
C ILE A 93 -8.47 -15.61 4.71
N ALA A 94 -8.62 -14.30 4.83
CA ALA A 94 -9.41 -13.52 3.90
C ALA A 94 -8.90 -13.72 2.46
N GLU A 95 -9.82 -13.92 1.50
CA GLU A 95 -9.48 -14.11 0.08
C GLU A 95 -8.72 -12.92 -0.50
N SER A 96 -8.89 -11.77 0.13
CA SER A 96 -8.25 -10.52 -0.21
C SER A 96 -7.65 -9.87 1.04
N ILE A 97 -6.50 -9.22 0.86
CA ILE A 97 -5.77 -8.52 1.91
C ILE A 97 -5.98 -7.03 1.71
N GLU A 98 -6.57 -6.37 2.70
CA GLU A 98 -6.65 -4.92 2.73
C GLU A 98 -5.31 -4.34 3.17
N VAL A 99 -4.74 -3.48 2.33
CA VAL A 99 -3.50 -2.75 2.59
C VAL A 99 -3.87 -1.31 2.91
N ASN A 100 -3.62 -0.92 4.16
CA ASN A 100 -3.77 0.45 4.62
C ASN A 100 -2.40 1.13 4.65
N VAL A 101 -2.23 2.15 3.82
CA VAL A 101 -1.03 2.97 3.75
C VAL A 101 -1.33 4.30 4.43
N ARG A 102 -0.48 4.66 5.39
CA ARG A 102 -0.50 5.98 6.04
C ARG A 102 0.91 6.53 6.04
N VAL A 103 1.10 7.68 5.42
CA VAL A 103 2.38 8.38 5.33
C VAL A 103 2.18 9.78 5.87
N GLU A 104 3.02 10.15 6.83
CA GLU A 104 3.05 11.50 7.39
C GLU A 104 4.36 12.17 6.97
N LEU A 105 4.23 13.33 6.34
CA LEU A 105 5.33 14.21 6.00
C LEU A 105 5.25 15.44 6.91
N VAL A 106 6.18 15.52 7.84
CA VAL A 106 6.34 16.67 8.73
C VAL A 106 7.51 17.52 8.25
N PRO A 107 7.46 18.85 8.44
CA PRO A 107 8.59 19.71 8.15
C PRO A 107 9.80 19.29 8.99
N PHE A 108 10.94 19.12 8.34
CA PHE A 108 12.20 18.76 9.01
C PHE A 108 12.58 19.90 9.96
N SER A 109 12.47 19.65 11.26
CA SER A 109 12.89 20.59 12.30
C SER A 109 14.35 20.29 12.66
N ASN A 110 15.24 21.26 12.44
CA ASN A 110 16.67 21.19 12.79
C ASN A 110 16.97 21.98 14.06
#